data_AF-F5Z5I4-F1
#
_entry.id   AF-F5Z5I4-F1
#
_cell.length_a   1.000
_cell.length_b   1.000
_cell.length_c   1.000
_cell.angle_alpha   90.00
_cell.angle_beta   90.00
_cell.angle_gamma   90.00
#
_symmetry.space_group_name_H-M   'P 1'
#
loop_
_entity.id
_entity.type
_entity.pdbx_description
1 polymer ?
#
loop_
_entity_poly.entity_id
_entity_poly.type
_entity_poly.pdbx_seq_one_letter_code
_entity_poly.pdbx_strand_id
1 'polypeptide(L)'
;MHRGNAIADVVTIHSEAHCYEIKGDKDKIARLTRQGDFYNKVFSKITLVTTQRKLQEALEKTPKFWGIVVAYEIRGIVKFKYVRKTSTNPFFNKELALATLWKSELTNVNEELSLDIPEKINKRDFALELSERMNKIQTNRWIAESLLSRLA
;
A
#
# COMPACT_ATOMS: atom_id res chain seq x y z
N MET A 1 3.72 -1.30 -9.38
CA MET A 1 4.08 -2.45 -8.50
C MET A 1 5.06 -3.37 -9.22
N HIS A 2 5.95 -4.07 -8.50
CA HIS A 2 7.05 -4.84 -9.10
C HIS A 2 6.52 -6.02 -9.93
N ARG A 3 6.67 -5.94 -11.26
CA ARG A 3 6.34 -7.00 -12.25
C ARG A 3 4.94 -7.64 -12.10
N GLY A 4 3.91 -6.88 -11.68
CA GLY A 4 2.53 -7.37 -11.57
C GLY A 4 2.27 -8.43 -10.49
N ASN A 5 3.20 -8.67 -9.57
CA ASN A 5 3.09 -9.77 -8.60
C ASN A 5 2.06 -9.56 -7.47
N ALA A 6 1.70 -8.31 -7.22
CA ALA A 6 0.64 -7.87 -6.31
C ALA A 6 0.11 -6.53 -6.83
N ILE A 7 -1.21 -6.36 -6.84
CA ILE A 7 -1.92 -5.12 -7.18
C ILE A 7 -2.99 -4.98 -6.12
N ALA A 8 -2.94 -3.90 -5.36
CA ALA A 8 -3.95 -3.60 -4.35
C ALA A 8 -5.30 -3.37 -5.02
N ASP A 9 -6.37 -3.93 -4.43
CA ASP A 9 -7.72 -3.75 -4.95
C ASP A 9 -8.20 -2.30 -4.78
N VAL A 10 -7.92 -1.70 -3.63
CA VAL A 10 -8.23 -0.29 -3.34
C VAL A 10 -7.08 0.36 -2.58
N VAL A 11 -6.73 1.59 -2.96
CA VAL A 11 -5.83 2.44 -2.19
C VAL A 11 -6.58 3.72 -1.86
N THR A 12 -6.69 4.03 -0.57
CA THR A 12 -7.19 5.35 -0.13
C THR A 12 -6.02 6.25 0.23
N ILE A 13 -6.15 7.53 -0.07
CA ILE A 13 -5.12 8.52 0.20
C ILE A 13 -5.68 9.53 1.21
N HIS A 14 -5.07 9.59 2.39
CA HIS A 14 -5.27 10.65 3.37
C HIS A 14 -3.93 11.36 3.58
N SER A 15 -3.39 11.39 4.80
CA SER A 15 -2.01 11.79 5.06
C SER A 15 -0.96 10.76 4.63
N GLU A 16 -1.39 9.50 4.39
CA GLU A 16 -0.56 8.41 3.89
C GLU A 16 -1.41 7.46 3.04
N ALA A 17 -0.77 6.67 2.18
CA ALA A 17 -1.44 5.65 1.38
C ALA A 17 -1.82 4.44 2.25
N HIS A 18 -3.10 4.05 2.21
CA HIS A 18 -3.65 2.88 2.89
C HIS A 18 -4.19 1.90 1.86
N CYS A 19 -3.56 0.73 1.80
CA CYS A 19 -3.96 -0.39 0.94
C CYS A 19 -5.08 -1.23 1.55
N TYR A 20 -6.10 -1.52 0.76
CA TYR A 20 -7.15 -2.47 1.07
C TYR A 20 -7.09 -3.62 0.05
N GLU A 21 -6.98 -4.83 0.57
CA GLU A 21 -7.05 -6.06 -0.20
C GLU A 21 -8.38 -6.75 0.13
N ILE A 22 -9.12 -7.19 -0.88
CA ILE A 22 -10.44 -7.80 -0.76
C ILE A 22 -10.34 -9.30 -1.04
N LYS A 23 -10.91 -10.12 -0.16
CA LYS A 23 -10.99 -11.58 -0.32
C LYS A 23 -12.38 -12.07 0.08
N GLY A 24 -13.16 -12.50 -0.91
CA GLY A 24 -14.48 -13.08 -0.71
C GLY A 24 -14.42 -14.55 -0.27
N ASP A 25 -15.59 -15.18 -0.13
CA ASP A 25 -15.72 -16.56 0.35
C ASP A 25 -14.95 -17.59 -0.51
N LYS A 26 -14.89 -17.35 -1.82
CA LYS A 26 -14.24 -18.24 -2.78
C LYS A 26 -12.74 -17.98 -2.91
N ASP A 27 -12.23 -16.90 -2.32
CA ASP A 27 -10.82 -16.56 -2.37
C ASP A 27 -9.99 -17.38 -1.38
N LYS A 28 -8.75 -17.65 -1.78
CA LYS A 28 -7.75 -18.28 -0.92
C LYS A 28 -6.96 -17.20 -0.21
N ILE A 29 -7.10 -17.11 1.12
CA ILE A 29 -6.27 -16.23 1.97
C ILE A 29 -4.79 -16.60 1.83
N ALA A 30 -4.44 -17.85 1.50
CA ALA A 30 -3.05 -18.27 1.25
C ALA A 30 -2.31 -17.43 0.18
N ARG A 31 -3.00 -16.78 -0.77
CA ARG A 31 -2.37 -15.86 -1.74
C ARG A 31 -1.80 -14.59 -1.08
N LEU A 32 -2.33 -14.22 0.09
CA LEU A 32 -1.85 -13.08 0.87
C LEU A 32 -0.44 -13.27 1.41
N THR A 33 0.06 -14.51 1.52
CA THR A 33 1.46 -14.69 1.95
C THR A 33 2.42 -14.03 0.98
N ARG A 34 2.23 -14.24 -0.33
CA ARG A 34 3.11 -13.64 -1.37
C ARG A 34 2.81 -12.16 -1.60
N GLN A 35 1.53 -11.78 -1.66
CA GLN A 35 1.14 -10.39 -1.89
C GLN A 35 1.42 -9.51 -0.68
N GLY A 36 1.22 -10.05 0.52
CA GLY A 36 1.39 -9.37 1.79
C GLY A 36 2.80 -8.87 2.00
N ASP A 37 3.83 -9.64 1.62
CA ASP A 37 5.22 -9.17 1.68
C ASP A 37 5.46 -7.94 0.80
N PHE A 38 4.81 -7.86 -0.36
CA PHE A 38 4.89 -6.69 -1.21
C PHE A 38 4.16 -5.50 -0.58
N TYR A 39 2.92 -5.71 -0.11
CA TYR A 39 2.16 -4.66 0.55
C TYR A 39 2.88 -4.11 1.79
N ASN A 40 3.48 -5.00 2.59
CA ASN A 40 4.27 -4.68 3.77
C ASN A 40 5.46 -3.76 3.45
N LYS A 41 6.03 -3.86 2.26
CA LYS A 41 7.17 -3.02 1.86
C LYS A 41 6.74 -1.67 1.30
N VAL A 42 5.51 -1.55 0.79
CA VAL A 42 5.07 -0.40 -0.01
C VAL A 42 4.09 0.52 0.72
N PHE A 43 3.22 -0.02 1.57
CA PHE A 43 2.14 0.78 2.17
C PHE A 43 2.35 0.98 3.66
N SER A 44 2.06 2.18 4.16
CA SER A 44 2.17 2.48 5.60
C SER A 44 1.03 1.89 6.42
N LYS A 45 -0.14 1.70 5.79
CA LYS A 45 -1.29 0.98 6.35
C LYS A 45 -1.84 -0.03 5.36
N ILE A 46 -2.25 -1.18 5.88
CA ILE A 46 -2.79 -2.28 5.09
C ILE A 46 -4.00 -2.85 5.82
N THR A 47 -5.08 -3.13 5.10
CA THR A 47 -6.28 -3.76 5.65
C THR A 47 -6.80 -4.85 4.73
N LEU A 48 -7.03 -6.03 5.29
CA LEU A 48 -7.76 -7.08 4.62
C LEU A 48 -9.26 -6.87 4.83
N VAL A 49 -10.03 -6.78 3.75
CA VAL A 49 -11.47 -6.84 3.74
C VAL A 49 -11.87 -8.26 3.38
N THR A 50 -12.59 -8.95 4.25
CA THR A 50 -12.99 -10.34 4.01
C THR A 50 -14.37 -10.64 4.59
N THR A 51 -14.79 -11.91 4.58
CA THR A 51 -16.11 -12.34 5.06
C THR A 51 -16.03 -12.99 6.43
N GLN A 52 -17.18 -13.14 7.09
CA GLN A 52 -17.26 -13.82 8.39
C GLN A 52 -16.69 -15.25 8.33
N ARG A 53 -16.89 -15.96 7.22
CA ARG A 53 -16.39 -17.33 7.01
C ARG A 53 -14.86 -17.41 7.00
N LYS A 54 -14.20 -16.35 6.51
CA LYS A 54 -12.74 -16.27 6.37
C LYS A 54 -12.04 -15.60 7.55
N LEU A 55 -12.80 -15.08 8.51
CA LEU A 55 -12.26 -14.27 9.60
C LEU A 55 -11.18 -15.00 10.41
N GLN A 56 -11.41 -16.26 10.79
CA GLN A 56 -10.44 -17.02 11.58
C GLN A 56 -9.12 -17.20 10.82
N GLU A 57 -9.19 -17.63 9.56
CA GLU A 57 -8.03 -17.79 8.68
C GLU A 57 -7.30 -16.44 8.48
N ALA A 58 -8.05 -15.34 8.34
CA ALA A 58 -7.49 -14.00 8.22
C ALA A 58 -6.74 -13.56 9.48
N LEU A 59 -7.29 -13.79 10.68
CA LEU A 59 -6.65 -13.47 11.95
C LEU A 59 -5.34 -14.22 12.15
N GLU A 60 -5.30 -15.49 11.75
CA GLU A 60 -4.13 -16.36 11.86
C GLU A 60 -3.03 -15.99 10.84
N LYS A 61 -3.41 -15.70 9.59
CA LYS A 61 -2.44 -15.54 8.49
C LYS A 61 -1.95 -14.12 8.26
N THR A 62 -2.65 -13.10 8.76
CA THR A 62 -2.24 -11.70 8.55
C THR A 62 -1.45 -11.15 9.73
N PRO A 63 -0.37 -10.37 9.48
CA PRO A 63 0.41 -9.75 10.53
C PRO A 63 -0.43 -8.86 11.46
N LYS A 64 -0.08 -8.77 12.75
CA LYS A 64 -0.85 -8.05 13.77
C LYS A 64 -1.14 -6.57 13.44
N PHE A 65 -0.27 -5.91 12.67
CA PHE A 65 -0.43 -4.50 12.29
C PHE A 65 -1.44 -4.29 11.13
N TRP A 66 -1.84 -5.35 10.44
CA TRP A 66 -2.88 -5.26 9.41
C TRP A 66 -4.24 -5.01 10.05
N GLY A 67 -5.01 -4.11 9.46
CA GLY A 67 -6.45 -4.04 9.75
C GLY A 67 -7.18 -5.24 9.19
N ILE A 68 -8.30 -5.60 9.82
CA ILE A 68 -9.25 -6.58 9.30
C ILE A 68 -10.64 -5.97 9.38
N VAL A 69 -11.31 -5.92 8.22
CA VAL A 69 -12.71 -5.54 8.08
C VAL A 69 -13.48 -6.76 7.58
N VAL A 70 -14.59 -7.06 8.24
CA VAL A 70 -15.53 -8.08 7.79
C VAL A 70 -16.69 -7.42 7.06
N ALA A 71 -16.88 -7.80 5.81
CA ALA A 71 -18.09 -7.56 5.04
C ALA A 71 -19.12 -8.65 5.37
N TYR A 72 -20.36 -8.25 5.65
CA TYR A 72 -21.46 -9.14 5.96
C TYR A 72 -22.77 -8.55 5.45
N GLU A 73 -23.77 -9.40 5.20
CA GLU A 73 -25.06 -8.98 4.68
C GLU A 73 -26.12 -8.93 5.79
N ILE A 74 -26.93 -7.88 5.81
CA ILE A 74 -28.18 -7.83 6.57
C ILE A 74 -29.28 -7.38 5.62
N ARG A 75 -30.28 -8.25 5.39
CA ARG A 75 -31.48 -7.96 4.58
C ARG A 75 -31.11 -7.41 3.18
N GLY A 76 -30.18 -8.06 2.47
CA GLY A 76 -29.73 -7.62 1.14
C GLY A 76 -28.75 -6.46 1.12
N ILE A 77 -28.41 -5.87 2.28
CA ILE A 77 -27.49 -4.74 2.37
C ILE A 77 -26.14 -5.22 2.91
N VAL A 78 -25.07 -4.97 2.15
CA VAL A 78 -23.70 -5.22 2.61
C VAL A 78 -23.30 -4.15 3.62
N LYS A 79 -22.83 -4.59 4.78
CA LYS A 79 -22.27 -3.78 5.85
C LYS A 79 -20.84 -4.21 6.14
N PHE A 80 -20.09 -3.31 6.77
CA PHE A 80 -18.69 -3.53 7.14
C PHE A 80 -18.50 -3.34 8.63
N LYS A 81 -17.73 -4.23 9.26
CA LYS A 81 -17.35 -4.14 10.67
C LYS A 81 -15.84 -4.30 10.80
N TYR A 82 -15.19 -3.39 11.52
CA TYR A 82 -13.80 -3.56 11.92
C TYR A 82 -13.69 -4.64 12.99
N VAL A 83 -12.86 -5.66 12.73
CA VAL A 83 -12.49 -6.69 13.71
C VAL A 83 -11.10 -6.43 14.30
N ARG A 84 -10.18 -5.90 13.48
CA ARG A 84 -8.88 -5.42 13.94
C ARG A 84 -8.59 -4.08 13.31
N LYS A 85 -8.24 -3.07 14.12
CA LYS A 85 -7.81 -1.76 13.61
C LYS A 85 -6.40 -1.90 13.04
N THR A 86 -6.13 -1.28 11.89
CA THR A 86 -4.76 -1.20 11.35
C THR A 86 -3.90 -0.31 12.24
N SER A 87 -2.61 -0.66 12.35
CA SER A 87 -1.59 0.16 12.99
C SER A 87 -0.42 0.40 12.03
N THR A 88 0.57 1.16 12.51
CA THR A 88 1.78 1.47 11.72
C THR A 88 2.47 0.20 11.25
N ASN A 89 2.69 0.10 9.95
CA ASN A 89 3.46 -0.98 9.36
C ASN A 89 4.98 -0.78 9.63
N PRO A 90 5.65 -1.73 10.33
CA PRO A 90 7.07 -1.64 10.63
C PRO A 90 7.99 -2.03 9.45
N PHE A 91 7.43 -2.66 8.40
CA PHE A 91 8.21 -3.18 7.26
C PHE A 91 8.24 -2.24 6.06
N PHE A 92 7.65 -1.04 6.19
CA PHE A 92 7.63 -0.04 5.11
C PHE A 92 9.06 0.31 4.67
N ASN A 93 9.32 0.19 3.37
CA ASN A 93 10.61 0.48 2.76
C ASN A 93 10.46 1.63 1.75
N LYS A 94 11.17 2.74 2.01
CA LYS A 94 11.08 3.98 1.21
C LYS A 94 11.45 3.75 -0.27
N GLU A 95 12.58 3.09 -0.54
CA GLU A 95 13.03 2.79 -1.91
C GLU A 95 11.96 2.02 -2.68
N LEU A 96 11.46 0.92 -2.10
CA LEU A 96 10.48 0.07 -2.76
C LEU A 96 9.12 0.75 -2.93
N ALA A 97 8.72 1.59 -1.97
CA ALA A 97 7.51 2.38 -2.07
C ALA A 97 7.62 3.43 -3.19
N LEU A 98 8.72 4.18 -3.26
CA LEU A 98 8.98 5.15 -4.33
C LEU A 98 9.10 4.48 -5.69
N ALA A 99 9.71 3.30 -5.77
CA ALA A 99 9.79 2.52 -7.00
C ALA A 99 8.42 2.10 -7.57
N THR A 100 7.32 2.30 -6.82
CA THR A 100 5.96 2.10 -7.34
C THR A 100 5.43 3.26 -8.18
N LEU A 101 5.96 4.48 -8.00
CA LEU A 101 5.65 5.66 -8.82
C LEU A 101 6.20 5.50 -10.23
N TRP A 102 5.70 6.25 -11.21
CA TRP A 102 6.30 6.34 -12.54
C TRP A 102 7.59 7.16 -12.49
N LYS A 103 8.47 7.00 -13.49
CA LYS A 103 9.74 7.76 -13.51
C LYS A 103 9.48 9.27 -13.58
N SER A 104 8.48 9.70 -14.35
CA SER A 104 8.05 11.10 -14.41
C SER A 104 7.59 11.62 -13.04
N GLU A 105 6.87 10.83 -12.26
CA GLU A 105 6.45 11.21 -10.90
C GLU A 105 7.65 11.34 -9.96
N LEU A 106 8.67 10.47 -10.08
CA LEU A 106 9.92 10.62 -9.33
C LEU A 106 10.67 11.89 -9.73
N THR A 107 10.68 12.22 -11.02
CA THR A 107 11.26 13.48 -11.51
C THR A 107 10.53 14.69 -10.91
N ASN A 108 9.19 14.69 -10.90
CA ASN A 108 8.43 15.78 -10.29
C ASN A 108 8.77 15.94 -8.79
N VAL A 109 8.86 14.84 -8.04
CA VAL A 109 9.27 14.91 -6.62
C VAL A 109 10.68 15.49 -6.47
N ASN A 110 11.61 15.13 -7.36
CA ASN A 110 12.98 15.65 -7.36
C ASN A 110 13.02 17.16 -7.63
N GLU A 111 12.23 17.65 -8.59
CA GLU A 111 12.12 19.06 -8.95
C GLU A 111 11.49 19.89 -7.83
N GLU A 112 10.32 19.46 -7.32
CA GLU A 112 9.59 20.14 -6.25
C GLU A 112 10.40 20.24 -4.95
N LEU A 113 11.26 19.26 -4.68
CA LEU A 113 12.15 19.26 -3.53
C LEU A 113 13.54 19.85 -3.82
N SER A 114 13.84 20.23 -5.06
CA SER A 114 15.14 20.77 -5.48
C SER A 114 16.31 19.88 -5.03
N LEU A 115 16.22 18.57 -5.27
CA LEU A 115 17.19 17.58 -4.78
C LEU A 115 18.37 17.32 -5.73
N ASP A 116 18.35 17.90 -6.93
CA ASP A 116 19.40 17.81 -7.95
C ASP A 116 19.83 16.38 -8.34
N ILE A 117 18.92 15.40 -8.25
CA ILE A 117 19.20 14.04 -8.69
C ILE A 117 19.24 13.99 -10.23
N PRO A 118 20.28 13.41 -10.87
CA PRO A 118 20.37 13.37 -12.32
C PRO A 118 19.26 12.54 -12.97
N GLU A 119 18.46 13.12 -13.86
CA GLU A 119 17.32 12.43 -14.49
C GLU A 119 17.69 11.25 -15.40
N LYS A 120 18.94 11.20 -15.88
CA LYS A 120 19.41 10.14 -16.80
C LYS A 120 19.62 8.79 -16.13
N ILE A 121 19.53 8.70 -14.80
CA ILE A 121 19.64 7.42 -14.09
C ILE A 121 18.40 6.53 -14.31
N ASN A 122 18.55 5.23 -14.10
CA ASN A 122 17.41 4.31 -14.21
C ASN A 122 16.42 4.54 -13.04
N LYS A 123 15.18 4.09 -13.20
CA LYS A 123 14.10 4.32 -12.22
C LYS A 123 14.43 3.77 -10.83
N ARG A 124 15.14 2.62 -10.75
CA ARG A 124 15.47 2.00 -9.47
C ARG A 124 16.43 2.87 -8.69
N ASP A 125 17.51 3.29 -9.34
CA ASP A 125 18.52 4.14 -8.71
C ASP A 125 17.94 5.51 -8.35
N PHE A 126 17.03 6.03 -9.16
CA PHE A 126 16.28 7.25 -8.82
C PHE A 126 15.46 7.08 -7.53
N ALA A 127 14.69 5.99 -7.42
CA ALA A 127 13.93 5.72 -6.21
C ALA A 127 14.84 5.55 -4.98
N LEU A 128 16.02 4.96 -5.14
CA LEU A 128 17.02 4.82 -4.08
C LEU A 128 17.54 6.19 -3.62
N GLU A 129 18.04 7.03 -4.52
CA GLU A 129 18.53 8.39 -4.23
C GLU A 129 17.47 9.25 -3.51
N LEU A 130 16.23 9.25 -4.02
CA LEU A 130 15.12 9.94 -3.38
C LEU A 130 14.84 9.38 -1.98
N SER A 131 14.93 8.06 -1.82
CA SER A 131 14.70 7.42 -0.53
C SER A 131 15.75 7.79 0.51
N GLU A 132 16.99 8.04 0.12
CA GLU A 132 18.07 8.43 1.03
C GLU A 132 17.93 9.89 1.48
N ARG A 133 17.39 10.75 0.62
CA ARG A 133 17.20 12.20 0.89
C ARG A 133 15.92 12.54 1.66
N MET A 134 14.92 11.65 1.68
CA MET A 134 13.63 11.88 2.35
C MET A 134 13.45 11.03 3.60
N ASN A 135 12.81 11.58 4.64
CA ASN A 135 12.34 10.79 5.77
C ASN A 135 11.01 10.07 5.45
N LYS A 136 10.58 9.13 6.31
CA LYS A 136 9.36 8.32 6.10
C LYS A 136 8.09 9.17 5.91
N ILE A 137 7.97 10.29 6.64
CA ILE A 137 6.80 11.18 6.56
C ILE A 137 6.77 11.86 5.19
N GLN A 138 7.90 12.45 4.77
CA GLN A 138 8.04 13.07 3.45
C GLN A 138 7.76 12.05 2.34
N THR A 139 8.35 10.86 2.41
CA THR A 139 8.14 9.81 1.40
C THR A 139 6.66 9.43 1.27
N ASN A 140 5.96 9.20 2.39
CA ASN A 140 4.53 8.85 2.34
C ASN A 140 3.67 9.96 1.74
N ARG A 141 3.98 11.22 2.10
CA ARG A 141 3.28 12.38 1.58
C ARG A 141 3.45 12.54 0.07
N TRP A 142 4.68 12.44 -0.43
CA TRP A 142 4.94 12.57 -1.87
C TRP A 142 4.36 11.43 -2.69
N ILE A 143 4.36 10.20 -2.15
CA ILE A 143 3.65 9.09 -2.79
C ILE A 143 2.15 9.39 -2.84
N ALA A 144 1.55 9.86 -1.75
CA ALA A 144 0.14 10.23 -1.70
C ALA A 144 -0.21 11.34 -2.72
N GLU A 145 0.56 12.42 -2.76
CA GLU A 145 0.36 13.54 -3.69
C GLU A 145 0.54 13.09 -5.16
N SER A 146 1.55 12.27 -5.45
CA SER A 146 1.77 11.71 -6.79
C SER A 146 0.64 10.78 -7.24
N LEU A 147 0.03 10.02 -6.32
CA LEU A 147 -1.11 9.16 -6.66
C LEU A 147 -2.40 9.97 -6.85
N LEU A 148 -2.58 11.08 -6.11
CA LEU A 148 -3.72 11.98 -6.28
C LEU A 148 -3.68 12.70 -7.63
N SER A 149 -2.51 13.13 -8.09
CA SER A 149 -2.36 13.84 -9.37
C SER A 149 -2.70 12.96 -10.59
N ARG A 150 -2.75 11.64 -10.44
CA ARG A 150 -3.22 10.72 -11.51
C ARG A 150 -4.73 10.80 -11.77
N LEU A 151 -5.49 11.37 -10.84
CA LEU A 151 -6.94 11.48 -10.92
C LEU A 151 -7.40 12.84 -11.46
N ALA A 152 -6.48 13.79 -11.61
CA ALA A 152 -6.70 15.11 -12.20
C ALA A 152 -6.46 15.06 -13.71
#